data_AF-A0A519SK80-F1
#
_entry.id   AF-A0A519SK80-F1
#
_cell.length_a   1.000
_cell.length_b   1.000
_cell.length_c   1.000
_cell.angle_alpha   90.00
_cell.angle_beta   90.00
_cell.angle_gamma   90.00
#
_symmetry.space_group_name_H-M   'P 1'
#
loop_
_entity.id
_entity.type
_entity.pdbx_description
1 polymer ?
#
loop_
_entity_poly.entity_id
_entity_poly.type
_entity_poly.pdbx_seq_one_letter_code
_entity_poly.pdbx_strand_id
1 'polypeptide(L)'
;TEYCPDKPSGDDNFISFYPYDLEGSRKKELTSLAADGSFGIQLPVYFEGDIECSYKDFFARIYVQPGKELILTVNSEKLDRKDLQSGFMISGENAGINHLMLQFASAFSKVEWEKDVMLGDKSLTDSAYAAGKIDVMKEQLAFLDSFKNINVVKDQQYLLWQQNHIIYSAAHDIVFNPFLGKLNATIMPEQLISYLRDININNGSALHNSTYYDFLNSLANAYQFMVNNNPKFDAKKKEYGNNPVPLYMDNIDLVSKGITRQLMYLDLYSTSGTVVRYDAYLDNFNRTITDPVIKTAFAEKQAKIANGFKPFNVLSSLKAFKAGSILTERLVSYFSKQDKNLFIDFWGDWCGPCMREMPNYPQLISAFKEKDIKFVFFSAFTTQQSVVDIQKMYNINGEFINLNNDEIAIMNKVFRFEGYPAHFIMDKNGNVIGNGSGIRTTEAIEPAIRAIRNKFKW
;
A
#
# COMPACT_ATOMS: atom_id res chain seq x y z
N THR A 1 -2.13 -1.09 17.27
CA THR A 1 -3.32 -0.32 17.72
C THR A 1 -3.24 1.04 17.04
N GLU A 2 -4.18 1.55 16.26
CA GLU A 2 -5.63 1.37 16.12
C GLU A 2 -5.92 1.30 14.60
N TYR A 3 -6.32 0.14 14.06
CA TYR A 3 -7.70 -0.05 13.57
C TYR A 3 -8.51 1.24 13.65
N CYS A 4 -8.71 1.92 12.52
CA CYS A 4 -9.64 3.04 12.41
C CYS A 4 -11.07 2.46 12.41
N PRO A 5 -11.85 2.60 13.49
CA PRO A 5 -13.28 2.34 13.44
C PRO A 5 -13.96 3.66 13.06
N ASP A 6 -14.68 3.70 11.95
CA ASP A 6 -16.00 4.34 11.92
C ASP A 6 -16.65 4.22 10.53
N LYS A 7 -17.60 3.27 10.47
CA LYS A 7 -18.76 3.07 9.58
C LYS A 7 -18.64 3.35 8.07
N PRO A 8 -18.99 2.35 7.25
CA PRO A 8 -19.79 2.55 6.05
C PRO A 8 -21.27 2.46 6.43
N SER A 9 -21.97 3.59 6.42
CA SER A 9 -23.41 3.60 6.16
C SER A 9 -23.63 3.88 4.68
N GLY A 10 -23.99 2.84 3.93
CA GLY A 10 -24.38 2.93 2.52
C GLY A 10 -24.52 1.53 1.94
N ASP A 11 -25.38 1.37 0.95
CA ASP A 11 -25.39 0.16 0.13
C ASP A 11 -23.99 0.00 -0.49
N ASP A 12 -23.23 -0.99 -0.04
CA ASP A 12 -21.87 -1.20 -0.53
C ASP A 12 -21.94 -1.76 -1.97
N ASN A 13 -21.96 -0.85 -2.93
CA ASN A 13 -22.04 -1.15 -4.36
C ASN A 13 -20.74 -1.75 -4.91
N PHE A 14 -19.72 -1.96 -4.06
CA PHE A 14 -18.40 -2.42 -4.47
C PHE A 14 -17.88 -3.52 -3.56
N ILE A 15 -17.15 -4.44 -4.16
CA ILE A 15 -16.25 -5.37 -3.49
C ILE A 15 -14.81 -5.03 -3.90
N SER A 16 -13.91 -5.06 -2.92
CA SER A 16 -12.50 -4.70 -3.12
C SER A 16 -11.61 -5.94 -2.98
N PHE A 17 -10.57 -6.00 -3.80
CA PHE A 17 -9.53 -7.00 -3.77
C PHE A 17 -8.18 -6.29 -3.70
N TYR A 18 -7.23 -6.88 -3.00
CA TYR A 18 -5.89 -6.34 -2.84
C TYR A 18 -4.88 -7.43 -3.21
N PRO A 19 -4.68 -7.67 -4.52
CA PRO A 19 -3.54 -8.45 -4.97
C PRO A 19 -2.22 -7.79 -4.56
N TYR A 20 -1.26 -8.65 -4.23
CA TYR A 20 0.12 -8.25 -3.95
C TYR A 20 0.93 -8.35 -5.25
N ASP A 21 1.77 -7.35 -5.49
CA ASP A 21 2.83 -7.46 -6.48
C ASP A 21 4.12 -8.04 -5.85
N LEU A 22 5.14 -8.21 -6.69
CA LEU A 22 6.44 -8.78 -6.28
C LEU A 22 7.22 -7.87 -5.31
N GLU A 23 6.75 -6.64 -5.08
CA GLU A 23 7.36 -5.68 -4.17
C GLU A 23 6.68 -5.67 -2.80
N GLY A 24 5.69 -6.55 -2.57
CA GLY A 24 4.86 -6.53 -1.36
C GLY A 24 3.86 -5.37 -1.35
N SER A 25 3.69 -4.66 -2.47
CA SER A 25 2.71 -3.58 -2.55
C SER A 25 1.33 -4.16 -2.84
N ARG A 26 0.37 -3.78 -2.01
CA ARG A 26 -1.06 -4.07 -2.20
C ARG A 26 -1.69 -3.04 -3.12
N LYS A 27 -2.25 -3.48 -4.24
CA LYS A 27 -3.00 -2.59 -5.14
C LYS A 27 -4.49 -2.85 -5.00
N LYS A 28 -5.24 -1.81 -4.62
CA LYS A 28 -6.69 -1.90 -4.53
C LYS A 28 -7.28 -2.05 -5.93
N GLU A 29 -7.83 -3.22 -6.19
CA GLU A 29 -8.71 -3.52 -7.30
C GLU A 29 -10.15 -3.56 -6.79
N LEU A 30 -11.10 -3.03 -7.56
CA LEU A 30 -12.49 -2.99 -7.14
C LEU A 30 -13.41 -3.26 -8.32
N THR A 31 -14.52 -3.91 -8.04
CA THR A 31 -15.61 -4.10 -9.01
C THR A 31 -16.93 -3.75 -8.36
N SER A 32 -17.83 -3.20 -9.16
CA SER A 32 -19.19 -2.95 -8.75
C SER A 32 -20.01 -4.24 -8.66
N LEU A 33 -20.97 -4.26 -7.75
CA LEU A 33 -22.01 -5.27 -7.68
C LEU A 33 -23.13 -4.93 -8.67
N ALA A 34 -23.63 -5.92 -9.40
CA ALA A 34 -24.85 -5.79 -10.17
C ALA A 34 -26.08 -5.74 -9.24
N ALA A 35 -27.25 -5.39 -9.80
CA ALA A 35 -28.50 -5.29 -9.03
C ALA A 35 -28.92 -6.62 -8.36
N ASP A 36 -28.48 -7.75 -8.91
CA ASP A 36 -28.69 -9.10 -8.34
C ASP A 36 -27.58 -9.53 -7.37
N GLY A 37 -26.63 -8.65 -7.06
CA GLY A 37 -25.47 -8.89 -6.21
C GLY A 37 -24.30 -9.61 -6.90
N SER A 38 -24.43 -9.97 -8.18
CA SER A 38 -23.34 -10.63 -8.92
C SER A 38 -22.20 -9.66 -9.26
N PHE A 39 -20.98 -10.20 -9.40
CA PHE A 39 -19.81 -9.44 -9.81
C PHE A 39 -18.82 -10.34 -10.54
N GLY A 40 -17.89 -9.73 -11.28
CA GLY A 40 -16.78 -10.41 -11.93
C GLY A 40 -15.60 -9.47 -12.10
N ILE A 41 -14.40 -9.94 -11.77
CA ILE A 41 -13.18 -9.15 -11.86
C ILE A 41 -12.01 -10.02 -12.30
N GLN A 42 -11.16 -9.47 -13.16
CA GLN A 42 -9.85 -10.05 -13.50
C GLN A 42 -8.79 -9.31 -12.68
N LEU A 43 -8.04 -10.05 -11.88
CA LEU A 43 -7.01 -9.50 -10.99
C LEU A 43 -5.61 -9.74 -11.56
N PRO A 44 -4.67 -8.78 -11.46
CA PRO A 44 -3.27 -9.06 -11.68
C PRO A 44 -2.74 -9.94 -10.54
N VAL A 45 -2.31 -11.16 -10.85
CA VAL A 45 -1.75 -12.11 -9.88
C VAL A 45 -0.33 -12.46 -10.32
N TYR A 46 0.66 -12.02 -9.56
CA TYR A 46 2.09 -12.16 -9.91
C TYR A 46 2.72 -13.46 -9.38
N PHE A 47 2.11 -14.06 -8.36
CA PHE A 47 2.52 -15.34 -7.79
C PHE A 47 1.29 -16.11 -7.30
N GLU A 48 1.38 -17.43 -7.25
CA GLU A 48 0.38 -18.27 -6.58
C GLU A 48 0.50 -18.06 -5.07
N GLY A 49 -0.57 -17.61 -4.43
CA GLY A 49 -0.53 -17.21 -3.03
C GLY A 49 -1.80 -16.50 -2.59
N ASP A 50 -1.74 -15.73 -1.52
CA ASP A 50 -2.90 -15.05 -0.97
C ASP A 50 -3.08 -13.62 -1.48
N ILE A 51 -4.34 -13.22 -1.63
CA ILE A 51 -4.80 -11.84 -1.79
C ILE A 51 -5.79 -11.52 -0.67
N GLU A 52 -6.00 -10.23 -0.40
CA GLU A 52 -7.08 -9.81 0.49
C GLU A 52 -8.33 -9.48 -0.32
N CYS A 53 -9.48 -9.89 0.17
CA CYS A 53 -10.79 -9.45 -0.30
C CYS A 53 -11.49 -8.72 0.84
N SER A 54 -12.07 -7.55 0.55
CA SER A 54 -12.83 -6.78 1.52
C SER A 54 -14.20 -6.44 0.98
N TYR A 55 -15.20 -6.65 1.83
CA TYR A 55 -16.59 -6.27 1.58
C TYR A 55 -17.16 -5.70 2.88
N LYS A 56 -17.66 -4.47 2.83
CA LYS A 56 -17.99 -3.67 4.03
C LYS A 56 -16.77 -3.57 4.97
N ASP A 57 -17.01 -3.71 6.27
CA ASP A 57 -15.99 -3.73 7.33
C ASP A 57 -15.32 -5.10 7.55
N PHE A 58 -15.52 -6.05 6.62
CA PHE A 58 -14.99 -7.40 6.73
C PHE A 58 -13.97 -7.67 5.63
N PHE A 59 -12.94 -8.40 5.98
CA PHE A 59 -11.93 -8.85 5.03
C PHE A 59 -11.62 -10.33 5.25
N ALA A 60 -11.22 -11.00 4.17
CA ALA A 60 -10.77 -12.37 4.17
C ALA A 60 -9.54 -12.50 3.26
N ARG A 61 -8.59 -13.35 3.66
CA ARG A 61 -7.51 -13.77 2.77
C ARG A 61 -7.98 -14.93 1.91
N ILE A 62 -7.69 -14.86 0.62
CA ILE A 62 -8.09 -15.84 -0.38
C ILE A 62 -6.84 -16.31 -1.10
N TYR A 63 -6.63 -17.62 -1.16
CA TYR A 63 -5.59 -18.25 -1.97
C TYR A 63 -6.00 -18.27 -3.43
N VAL A 64 -5.14 -17.76 -4.30
CA VAL A 64 -5.36 -17.63 -5.74
C VAL A 64 -4.14 -18.13 -6.52
N GLN A 65 -4.37 -18.48 -7.78
CA GLN A 65 -3.31 -18.94 -8.69
C GLN A 65 -3.43 -18.21 -10.03
N PRO A 66 -2.30 -17.74 -10.61
CA PRO A 66 -2.31 -17.11 -11.94
C PRO A 66 -2.99 -17.99 -13.00
N GLY A 67 -3.88 -17.39 -13.78
CA GLY A 67 -4.59 -18.07 -14.87
C GLY A 67 -5.72 -19.00 -14.43
N LYS A 68 -6.07 -19.05 -13.14
CA LYS A 68 -7.17 -19.85 -12.62
C LYS A 68 -8.38 -18.98 -12.24
N GLU A 69 -9.56 -19.57 -12.37
CA GLU A 69 -10.83 -18.95 -11.97
C GLU A 69 -11.25 -19.47 -10.59
N LEU A 70 -11.87 -18.61 -9.80
CA LEU A 70 -12.45 -18.93 -8.49
C LEU A 70 -13.84 -18.31 -8.37
N ILE A 71 -14.73 -18.99 -7.65
CA ILE A 71 -16.07 -18.47 -7.36
C ILE A 71 -16.09 -18.06 -5.89
N LEU A 72 -16.27 -16.76 -5.64
CA LEU A 72 -16.42 -16.18 -4.31
C LEU A 72 -17.89 -15.81 -4.07
N THR A 73 -18.46 -16.32 -3.00
CA THR A 73 -19.78 -15.93 -2.50
C THR A 73 -19.62 -15.26 -1.15
N VAL A 74 -20.21 -14.07 -0.97
CA VAL A 74 -20.25 -13.35 0.30
C VAL A 74 -21.68 -13.33 0.84
N ASN A 75 -21.92 -14.01 1.95
CA ASN A 75 -23.19 -13.96 2.66
C ASN A 75 -23.17 -12.79 3.66
N SER A 76 -23.76 -11.66 3.25
CA SER A 76 -23.75 -10.44 4.05
C SER A 76 -24.46 -10.55 5.41
N GLU A 77 -25.42 -11.47 5.56
CA GLU A 77 -26.15 -11.69 6.80
C GLU A 77 -25.34 -12.49 7.83
N LYS A 78 -24.28 -13.16 7.38
CA LYS A 78 -23.43 -14.04 8.20
C LYS A 78 -22.01 -13.50 8.40
N LEU A 79 -21.74 -12.25 8.00
CA LEU A 79 -20.44 -11.64 8.22
C LEU A 79 -20.20 -11.42 9.71
N ASP A 80 -19.24 -12.16 10.27
CA ASP A 80 -18.77 -12.05 11.65
C ASP A 80 -17.24 -12.16 11.66
N ARG A 81 -16.57 -11.26 12.39
CA ARG A 81 -15.10 -11.27 12.56
C ARG A 81 -14.61 -12.52 13.27
N LYS A 82 -15.47 -13.15 14.08
CA LYS A 82 -15.18 -14.42 14.76
C LYS A 82 -15.63 -15.64 13.96
N ASP A 83 -16.26 -15.46 12.80
CA ASP A 83 -16.72 -16.56 11.96
C ASP A 83 -16.70 -16.23 10.45
N LEU A 84 -15.51 -15.91 9.93
CA LEU A 84 -15.34 -15.53 8.53
C LEU A 84 -15.80 -16.61 7.53
N GLN A 85 -15.64 -17.89 7.88
CA GLN A 85 -16.07 -19.03 7.04
C GLN A 85 -17.59 -19.08 6.78
N SER A 86 -18.41 -18.46 7.63
CA SER A 86 -19.87 -18.38 7.42
C SER A 86 -20.26 -17.24 6.50
N GLY A 87 -19.42 -16.20 6.43
CA GLY A 87 -19.61 -15.01 5.59
C GLY A 87 -18.95 -15.12 4.21
N PHE A 88 -17.77 -15.72 4.11
CA PHE A 88 -17.03 -15.88 2.85
C PHE A 88 -16.98 -17.36 2.47
N MET A 89 -17.37 -17.69 1.24
CA MET A 89 -17.35 -19.05 0.71
C MET A 89 -16.64 -19.06 -0.64
N ILE A 90 -15.68 -19.97 -0.81
CA ILE A 90 -14.91 -20.12 -2.05
C ILE A 90 -15.18 -21.51 -2.64
N SER A 91 -15.52 -21.57 -3.93
CA SER A 91 -15.71 -22.83 -4.64
C SER A 91 -14.94 -22.86 -5.96
N GLY A 92 -14.76 -24.06 -6.52
CA GLY A 92 -13.93 -24.29 -7.71
C GLY A 92 -12.53 -24.77 -7.37
N GLU A 93 -11.56 -24.41 -8.21
CA GLU A 93 -10.14 -24.71 -7.95
C GLU A 93 -9.67 -23.99 -6.68
N ASN A 94 -8.76 -24.63 -5.92
CA ASN A 94 -8.24 -24.11 -4.65
C ASN A 94 -9.29 -23.88 -3.55
N ALA A 95 -10.52 -24.39 -3.68
CA ALA A 95 -11.54 -24.30 -2.63
C ALA A 95 -11.07 -24.96 -1.32
N GLY A 96 -10.35 -26.08 -1.39
CA GLY A 96 -9.85 -26.81 -0.22
C GLY A 96 -8.93 -25.97 0.68
N ILE A 97 -7.87 -25.37 0.10
CA ILE A 97 -6.94 -24.51 0.83
C ILE A 97 -7.65 -23.26 1.38
N ASN A 98 -8.55 -22.65 0.59
CA ASN A 98 -9.33 -21.49 1.02
C ASN A 98 -10.26 -21.80 2.20
N HIS A 99 -10.93 -22.95 2.20
CA HIS A 99 -11.74 -23.39 3.32
C HIS A 99 -10.89 -23.58 4.59
N LEU A 100 -9.70 -24.17 4.48
CA LEU A 100 -8.78 -24.31 5.61
C LEU A 100 -8.31 -22.96 6.14
N MET A 101 -8.00 -22.00 5.27
CA MET A 101 -7.62 -20.63 5.67
C MET A 101 -8.73 -19.93 6.43
N LEU A 102 -9.98 -20.00 5.95
CA LEU A 102 -11.13 -19.39 6.62
C LEU A 102 -11.45 -20.08 7.96
N GLN A 103 -11.41 -21.41 8.00
CA GLN A 103 -11.56 -22.19 9.23
C GLN A 103 -10.52 -21.82 10.27
N PHE A 104 -9.25 -21.72 9.86
CA PHE A 104 -8.17 -21.32 10.75
C PHE A 104 -8.33 -19.89 11.22
N ALA A 105 -8.64 -18.93 10.33
CA ALA A 105 -8.88 -17.55 10.72
C ALA A 105 -10.02 -17.43 11.75
N SER A 106 -11.13 -18.15 11.54
CA SER A 106 -12.23 -18.23 12.52
C SER A 106 -11.78 -18.83 13.85
N ALA A 107 -11.01 -19.91 13.86
CA ALA A 107 -10.51 -20.53 15.09
C ALA A 107 -9.50 -19.62 15.82
N PHE A 108 -8.56 -19.05 15.07
CA PHE A 108 -7.50 -18.17 15.54
C PHE A 108 -8.05 -16.88 16.18
N SER A 109 -9.10 -16.30 15.59
CA SER A 109 -9.76 -15.10 16.12
C SER A 109 -10.45 -15.28 17.48
N LYS A 110 -10.64 -16.53 17.93
CA LYS A 110 -11.27 -16.88 19.21
C LYS A 110 -10.25 -17.17 20.31
N VAL A 111 -8.97 -17.22 19.97
CA VAL A 111 -7.89 -17.48 20.93
C VAL A 111 -7.60 -16.21 21.72
N GLU A 112 -7.54 -16.33 23.04
CA GLU A 112 -6.93 -15.34 23.91
C GLU A 112 -5.46 -15.72 24.07
N TRP A 113 -4.57 -14.87 23.55
CA TRP A 113 -3.12 -15.13 23.56
C TRP A 113 -2.53 -14.85 24.94
N GLU A 114 -1.72 -15.76 25.45
CA GLU A 114 -1.07 -15.58 26.77
C GLU A 114 -0.05 -14.44 26.72
N LYS A 115 0.63 -14.33 25.59
CA LYS A 115 1.57 -13.26 25.29
C LYS A 115 0.93 -12.33 24.27
N ASP A 116 0.83 -11.05 24.61
CA ASP A 116 0.49 -10.02 23.66
C ASP A 116 1.53 -8.91 23.69
N VAL A 117 2.08 -8.62 22.52
CA VAL A 117 3.08 -7.58 22.33
C VAL A 117 2.56 -6.68 21.22
N MET A 118 1.98 -5.57 21.64
CA MET A 118 1.35 -4.61 20.75
C MET A 118 2.41 -3.84 19.95
N LEU A 119 2.27 -3.86 18.63
CA LEU A 119 3.09 -3.03 17.74
C LEU A 119 3.02 -1.55 18.17
N GLY A 120 4.19 -0.94 18.35
CA GLY A 120 4.31 0.44 18.82
C GLY A 120 4.25 0.63 20.34
N ASP A 121 4.30 -0.45 21.13
CA ASP A 121 4.40 -0.35 22.58
C ASP A 121 5.68 0.38 23.01
N LYS A 122 5.50 1.63 23.46
CA LYS A 122 6.60 2.53 23.86
C LYS A 122 7.22 2.15 25.20
N SER A 123 6.62 1.24 25.96
CA SER A 123 7.19 0.75 27.22
C SER A 123 8.32 -0.26 27.01
N LEU A 124 8.38 -0.87 25.82
CA LEU A 124 9.38 -1.88 25.46
C LEU A 124 10.54 -1.26 24.67
N THR A 125 11.75 -1.77 24.92
CA THR A 125 12.87 -1.54 24.01
C THR A 125 12.67 -2.32 22.71
N ASP A 126 13.29 -1.90 21.61
CA ASP A 126 13.17 -2.61 20.31
C ASP A 126 13.59 -4.09 20.43
N SER A 127 14.63 -4.38 21.23
CA SER A 127 15.08 -5.76 21.49
C SER A 127 14.08 -6.56 22.32
N ALA A 128 13.44 -5.94 23.33
CA ALA A 128 12.45 -6.60 24.17
C ALA A 128 11.17 -6.87 23.38
N TYR A 129 10.74 -5.90 22.57
CA TYR A 129 9.63 -6.06 21.63
C TYR A 129 9.88 -7.22 20.67
N ALA A 130 11.06 -7.26 20.05
CA ALA A 130 11.40 -8.32 19.12
C ALA A 130 11.40 -9.71 19.78
N ALA A 131 12.01 -9.84 20.96
CA ALA A 131 12.00 -11.10 21.70
C ALA A 131 10.57 -11.55 22.05
N GLY A 132 9.72 -10.61 22.50
CA GLY A 132 8.32 -10.90 22.76
C GLY A 132 7.53 -11.30 21.51
N LYS A 133 7.79 -10.69 20.35
CA LYS A 133 7.19 -11.10 19.07
C LYS A 133 7.62 -12.49 18.62
N ILE A 134 8.88 -12.87 18.84
CA ILE A 134 9.36 -14.24 18.58
C ILE A 134 8.62 -15.26 19.47
N ASP A 135 8.37 -14.89 20.73
CA ASP A 135 7.61 -15.75 21.64
C ASP A 135 6.15 -15.92 21.21
N VAL A 136 5.47 -14.83 20.83
CA VAL A 136 4.11 -14.86 20.27
C VAL A 136 4.06 -15.70 19.00
N MET A 137 5.04 -15.54 18.10
CA MET A 137 5.17 -16.36 16.89
C MET A 137 5.25 -17.85 17.21
N LYS A 138 6.04 -18.25 18.22
CA LYS A 138 6.17 -19.65 18.66
C LYS A 138 4.86 -20.20 19.22
N GLU A 139 4.12 -19.40 19.98
CA GLU A 139 2.78 -19.75 20.49
C GLU A 139 1.78 -19.96 19.34
N GLN A 140 1.77 -19.05 18.35
CA GLN A 140 0.92 -19.16 17.16
C GLN A 140 1.25 -20.38 16.30
N LEU A 141 2.53 -20.76 16.19
CA LEU A 141 2.95 -21.99 15.52
C LEU A 141 2.49 -23.24 16.27
N ALA A 142 2.55 -23.24 17.60
CA ALA A 142 2.00 -24.34 18.42
C ALA A 142 0.47 -24.46 18.28
N PHE A 143 -0.22 -23.33 18.13
CA PHE A 143 -1.65 -23.33 17.79
C PHE A 143 -1.90 -23.95 16.41
N LEU A 144 -1.09 -23.65 15.39
CA LEU A 144 -1.18 -24.29 14.08
C LEU A 144 -1.01 -25.81 14.15
N ASP A 145 -0.05 -26.30 14.94
CA ASP A 145 0.13 -27.75 15.15
C ASP A 145 -1.10 -28.38 15.82
N SER A 146 -1.67 -27.70 16.82
CA SER A 146 -2.91 -28.14 17.48
C SER A 146 -4.10 -28.16 16.51
N PHE A 147 -4.26 -27.09 15.72
CA PHE A 147 -5.29 -26.98 14.69
C PHE A 147 -5.19 -28.10 13.65
N LYS A 148 -3.97 -28.39 13.17
CA LYS A 148 -3.68 -29.49 12.24
C LYS A 148 -4.14 -30.82 12.81
N ASN A 149 -3.83 -31.11 14.06
CA ASN A 149 -4.16 -32.39 14.69
C ASN A 149 -5.67 -32.53 14.97
N ILE A 150 -6.30 -31.49 15.51
CA ILE A 150 -7.74 -31.49 15.83
C ILE A 150 -8.59 -31.63 14.56
N ASN A 151 -8.24 -30.91 13.50
CA ASN A 151 -9.00 -30.90 12.24
C ASN A 151 -8.49 -31.92 11.20
N VAL A 152 -7.50 -32.74 11.57
CA VAL A 152 -6.90 -33.79 10.71
C VAL A 152 -6.45 -33.23 9.35
N VAL A 153 -5.81 -32.06 9.37
CA VAL A 153 -5.39 -31.34 8.16
C VAL A 153 -4.19 -32.05 7.52
N LYS A 154 -4.37 -32.53 6.28
CA LYS A 154 -3.34 -33.24 5.51
C LYS A 154 -2.70 -32.39 4.41
N ASP A 155 -3.34 -31.28 4.05
CA ASP A 155 -2.90 -30.38 2.97
C ASP A 155 -1.57 -29.71 3.34
N GLN A 156 -0.48 -30.14 2.69
CA GLN A 156 0.87 -29.63 2.97
C GLN A 156 1.07 -28.21 2.44
N GLN A 157 0.38 -27.84 1.35
CA GLN A 157 0.48 -26.50 0.79
C GLN A 157 -0.11 -25.48 1.75
N TYR A 158 -1.29 -25.77 2.29
CA TYR A 158 -1.92 -24.94 3.31
C TYR A 158 -1.05 -24.84 4.57
N LEU A 159 -0.56 -25.96 5.10
CA LEU A 159 0.23 -25.96 6.34
C LEU A 159 1.51 -25.14 6.19
N LEU A 160 2.20 -25.29 5.06
CA LEU A 160 3.40 -24.52 4.75
C LEU A 160 3.09 -23.04 4.54
N TRP A 161 2.00 -22.72 3.84
CA TRP A 161 1.55 -21.34 3.65
C TRP A 161 1.22 -20.68 5.00
N GLN A 162 0.46 -21.35 5.87
CA GLN A 162 0.03 -20.80 7.17
C GLN A 162 1.20 -20.66 8.15
N GLN A 163 2.16 -21.59 8.12
CA GLN A 163 3.40 -21.48 8.88
C GLN A 163 4.20 -20.24 8.44
N ASN A 164 4.41 -20.06 7.13
CA ASN A 164 5.12 -18.91 6.60
C ASN A 164 4.36 -17.60 6.90
N HIS A 165 3.01 -17.61 6.85
CA HIS A 165 2.19 -16.45 7.19
C HIS A 165 2.48 -15.94 8.61
N ILE A 166 2.50 -16.87 9.59
CA ILE A 166 2.77 -16.55 11.00
C ILE A 166 4.20 -16.00 11.15
N ILE A 167 5.19 -16.68 10.56
CA ILE A 167 6.60 -16.32 10.67
C ILE A 167 6.87 -14.93 10.10
N TYR A 168 6.39 -14.65 8.88
CA TYR A 168 6.71 -13.39 8.21
C TYR A 168 5.84 -12.21 8.64
N SER A 169 4.64 -12.47 9.18
CA SER A 169 3.89 -11.43 9.92
C SER A 169 4.68 -10.95 11.15
N ALA A 170 5.25 -11.87 11.93
CA ALA A 170 6.11 -11.51 13.06
C ALA A 170 7.40 -10.83 12.61
N ALA A 171 8.02 -11.32 11.53
CA ALA A 171 9.23 -10.72 10.96
C ALA A 171 9.00 -9.27 10.51
N HIS A 172 7.88 -9.00 9.83
CA HIS A 172 7.45 -7.66 9.43
C HIS A 172 7.34 -6.74 10.64
N ASP A 173 6.60 -7.15 11.67
CA ASP A 173 6.43 -6.36 12.89
C ASP A 173 7.78 -6.04 13.57
N ILE A 174 8.69 -7.02 13.65
CA ILE A 174 10.02 -6.86 14.25
C ILE A 174 10.84 -5.81 13.50
N VAL A 175 10.84 -5.82 12.16
CA VAL A 175 11.62 -4.86 11.37
C VAL A 175 11.00 -3.47 11.31
N PHE A 176 9.67 -3.40 11.42
CA PHE A 176 8.91 -2.16 11.29
C PHE A 176 8.85 -1.37 12.61
N ASN A 177 8.69 -2.06 13.75
CA ASN A 177 8.52 -1.42 15.06
C ASN A 177 9.60 -0.37 15.43
N PRO A 178 10.90 -0.57 15.13
CA PRO A 178 11.92 0.43 15.43
C PRO A 178 11.70 1.79 14.78
N PHE A 179 10.91 1.88 13.71
CA PHE A 179 10.67 3.11 12.94
C PHE A 179 9.24 3.65 13.10
N LEU A 180 8.38 2.91 13.79
CA LEU A 180 6.97 3.29 13.96
C LEU A 180 6.85 4.50 14.90
N GLY A 181 6.37 5.62 14.37
CA GLY A 181 6.08 6.83 15.15
C GLY A 181 7.32 7.51 15.75
N LYS A 182 8.54 7.10 15.37
CA LYS A 182 9.81 7.66 15.85
C LYS A 182 10.87 7.67 14.74
N LEU A 183 11.64 8.76 14.65
CA LEU A 183 12.85 8.83 13.81
C LEU A 183 14.00 8.11 14.55
N ASN A 184 14.03 6.79 14.49
CA ASN A 184 15.12 6.01 15.09
C ASN A 184 16.40 6.15 14.28
N ALA A 185 17.21 7.14 14.67
CA ALA A 185 18.45 7.52 14.00
C ALA A 185 19.69 6.81 14.57
N THR A 186 19.54 5.82 15.45
CA THR A 186 20.68 5.19 16.15
C THR A 186 20.84 3.70 15.88
N ILE A 187 19.75 2.99 15.56
CA ILE A 187 19.78 1.58 15.22
C ILE A 187 20.67 1.33 13.98
N MET A 188 21.46 0.26 14.05
CA MET A 188 22.37 -0.20 13.00
C MET A 188 21.85 -1.50 12.34
N PRO A 189 22.20 -1.77 11.06
CA PRO A 189 21.79 -2.99 10.36
C PRO A 189 22.07 -4.28 11.14
N GLU A 190 23.23 -4.41 11.77
CA GLU A 190 23.61 -5.61 12.53
C GLU A 190 22.71 -5.82 13.75
N GLN A 191 22.28 -4.72 14.39
CA GLN A 191 21.36 -4.76 15.53
C GLN A 191 19.97 -5.21 15.08
N LEU A 192 19.44 -4.65 13.99
CA LEU A 192 18.15 -5.02 13.43
C LEU A 192 18.12 -6.51 13.03
N ILE A 193 19.17 -6.99 12.37
CA ILE A 193 19.28 -8.40 11.97
C ILE A 193 19.41 -9.32 13.17
N SER A 194 20.05 -8.86 14.25
CA SER A 194 20.11 -9.62 15.49
C SER A 194 18.74 -9.84 16.17
N TYR A 195 17.69 -9.11 15.75
CA TYR A 195 16.32 -9.32 16.21
C TYR A 195 15.58 -10.42 15.42
N LEU A 196 16.08 -10.80 14.24
CA LEU A 196 15.48 -11.80 13.35
C LEU A 196 16.09 -13.21 13.50
N ARG A 197 16.89 -13.49 14.55
CA ARG A 197 17.78 -14.67 14.63
C ARG A 197 17.12 -16.02 14.33
N ASP A 198 15.84 -16.19 14.68
CA ASP A 198 15.09 -17.45 14.49
C ASP A 198 14.34 -17.50 13.13
N ILE A 199 14.48 -16.46 12.31
CA ILE A 199 13.71 -16.26 11.08
C ILE A 199 14.64 -16.37 9.87
N ASN A 200 14.35 -17.34 9.01
CA ASN A 200 15.09 -17.47 7.76
C ASN A 200 14.65 -16.39 6.75
N ILE A 201 15.51 -15.40 6.52
CA ILE A 201 15.28 -14.35 5.52
C ILE A 201 15.22 -14.94 4.10
N ASN A 202 16.06 -15.95 3.81
CA ASN A 202 16.21 -16.56 2.49
C ASN A 202 15.38 -17.83 2.36
N ASN A 203 14.08 -17.66 2.18
CA ASN A 203 13.12 -18.76 2.18
C ASN A 203 12.33 -18.83 0.86
N GLY A 204 12.79 -19.67 -0.06
CA GLY A 204 12.08 -19.88 -1.33
C GLY A 204 10.68 -20.50 -1.15
N SER A 205 10.42 -21.21 -0.05
CA SER A 205 9.09 -21.79 0.20
C SER A 205 8.03 -20.73 0.57
N ALA A 206 8.48 -19.53 0.98
CA ALA A 206 7.60 -18.44 1.37
C ALA A 206 7.16 -17.54 0.21
N LEU A 207 7.62 -17.81 -1.02
CA LEU A 207 7.22 -17.07 -2.24
C LEU A 207 5.72 -17.17 -2.55
N HIS A 208 5.01 -18.11 -1.91
CA HIS A 208 3.57 -18.26 -2.02
C HIS A 208 2.79 -17.46 -0.98
N ASN A 209 3.45 -16.59 -0.21
CA ASN A 209 2.85 -15.89 0.92
C ASN A 209 3.07 -14.38 0.82
N SER A 210 1.99 -13.61 0.80
CA SER A 210 2.04 -12.15 0.73
C SER A 210 2.90 -11.51 1.84
N THR A 211 2.81 -12.03 3.07
CA THR A 211 3.53 -11.48 4.22
C THR A 211 5.04 -11.65 4.12
N TYR A 212 5.52 -12.60 3.31
CA TYR A 212 6.94 -12.69 2.99
C TYR A 212 7.40 -11.48 2.16
N TYR A 213 6.64 -11.10 1.14
CA TYR A 213 6.92 -9.91 0.34
C TYR A 213 6.82 -8.64 1.20
N ASP A 214 5.80 -8.52 2.06
CA ASP A 214 5.65 -7.40 3.01
C ASP A 214 6.85 -7.29 3.96
N PHE A 215 7.36 -8.43 4.46
CA PHE A 215 8.55 -8.48 5.29
C PHE A 215 9.79 -8.01 4.53
N LEU A 216 10.02 -8.52 3.31
CA LEU A 216 11.18 -8.13 2.50
C LEU A 216 11.16 -6.63 2.15
N ASN A 217 10.01 -6.11 1.77
CA ASN A 217 9.77 -4.68 1.56
C ASN A 217 10.10 -3.88 2.83
N SER A 218 9.59 -4.31 3.97
CA SER A 218 9.79 -3.61 5.24
C SER A 218 11.25 -3.63 5.70
N LEU A 219 11.97 -4.73 5.45
CA LEU A 219 13.40 -4.83 5.71
C LEU A 219 14.23 -3.92 4.78
N ALA A 220 13.90 -3.89 3.48
CA ALA A 220 14.54 -2.97 2.53
C ALA A 220 14.29 -1.49 2.89
N ASN A 221 13.06 -1.15 3.29
CA ASN A 221 12.70 0.17 3.78
C ASN A 221 13.43 0.52 5.09
N ALA A 222 13.55 -0.42 6.03
CA ALA A 222 14.30 -0.21 7.27
C ALA A 222 15.77 0.17 6.99
N TYR A 223 16.42 -0.47 6.00
CA TYR A 223 17.77 -0.09 5.59
C TYR A 223 17.85 1.33 5.02
N GLN A 224 16.86 1.72 4.21
CA GLN A 224 16.77 3.09 3.69
C GLN A 224 16.60 4.10 4.83
N PHE A 225 15.71 3.82 5.79
CA PHE A 225 15.50 4.67 6.96
C PHE A 225 16.78 4.82 7.79
N MET A 226 17.49 3.72 8.08
CA MET A 226 18.74 3.78 8.85
C MET A 226 19.81 4.60 8.13
N VAL A 227 20.08 4.34 6.85
CA VAL A 227 21.13 5.03 6.10
C VAL A 227 20.84 6.52 5.90
N ASN A 228 19.57 6.88 5.71
CA ASN A 228 19.19 8.28 5.51
C ASN A 228 19.19 9.10 6.80
N ASN A 229 18.77 8.50 7.92
CA ASN A 229 18.51 9.25 9.14
C ASN A 229 19.64 9.12 10.18
N ASN A 230 20.50 8.11 10.10
CA ASN A 230 21.59 7.90 11.05
C ASN A 230 22.88 8.61 10.59
N PRO A 231 23.38 9.62 11.32
CA PRO A 231 24.58 10.39 10.93
C PRO A 231 25.84 9.54 10.76
N LYS A 232 25.89 8.33 11.33
CA LYS A 232 27.02 7.40 11.14
C LYS A 232 27.25 7.02 9.68
N PHE A 233 26.23 7.14 8.82
CA PHE A 233 26.36 6.87 7.39
C PHE A 233 26.82 8.09 6.58
N ASP A 234 26.91 9.29 7.17
CA ASP A 234 27.22 10.52 6.42
C ASP A 234 28.60 10.51 5.78
N ALA A 235 29.61 9.97 6.48
CA ALA A 235 30.96 9.82 5.92
C ALA A 235 30.95 8.87 4.71
N LYS A 236 30.31 7.69 4.84
CA LYS A 236 30.20 6.72 3.76
C LYS A 236 29.36 7.25 2.58
N LYS A 237 28.27 7.99 2.83
CA LYS A 237 27.48 8.61 1.76
C LYS A 237 28.33 9.58 0.93
N LYS A 238 29.23 10.34 1.56
CA LYS A 238 30.15 11.24 0.85
C LYS A 238 31.12 10.51 -0.07
N GLU A 239 31.59 9.32 0.32
CA GLU A 239 32.42 8.46 -0.55
C GLU A 239 31.69 8.09 -1.86
N TYR A 240 30.36 7.98 -1.81
CA TYR A 240 29.49 7.72 -2.95
C TYR A 240 28.85 8.99 -3.57
N GLY A 241 29.48 10.16 -3.40
CA GLY A 241 28.97 11.42 -3.98
C GLY A 241 27.62 11.87 -3.38
N ASN A 242 27.39 11.55 -2.11
CA ASN A 242 26.12 11.71 -1.39
C ASN A 242 24.95 10.88 -1.93
N ASN A 243 25.25 9.80 -2.68
CA ASN A 243 24.24 8.86 -3.13
C ASN A 243 24.16 7.67 -2.13
N PRO A 244 23.04 7.47 -1.43
CA PRO A 244 22.93 6.44 -0.40
C PRO A 244 22.70 5.03 -0.96
N VAL A 245 22.46 4.90 -2.26
CA VAL A 245 22.09 3.64 -2.92
C VAL A 245 23.06 2.49 -2.69
N PRO A 246 24.38 2.66 -2.85
CA PRO A 246 25.32 1.58 -2.60
C PRO A 246 25.21 1.02 -1.19
N LEU A 247 24.93 1.86 -0.19
CA LEU A 247 24.77 1.43 1.20
C LEU A 247 23.50 0.62 1.41
N TYR A 248 22.41 0.94 0.70
CA TYR A 248 21.21 0.11 0.73
C TYR A 248 21.50 -1.26 0.12
N MET A 249 22.18 -1.30 -1.03
CA MET A 249 22.55 -2.53 -1.73
C MET A 249 23.49 -3.40 -0.88
N ASP A 250 24.50 -2.80 -0.25
CA ASP A 250 25.41 -3.48 0.67
C ASP A 250 24.64 -4.15 1.82
N ASN A 251 23.70 -3.43 2.45
CA ASN A 251 22.88 -3.98 3.54
C ASN A 251 21.97 -5.13 3.07
N ILE A 252 21.41 -5.03 1.86
CA ILE A 252 20.61 -6.11 1.26
C ILE A 252 21.49 -7.33 0.97
N ASP A 253 22.66 -7.12 0.37
CA ASP A 253 23.59 -8.18 -0.03
C ASP A 253 24.19 -8.93 1.17
N LEU A 254 24.29 -8.28 2.33
CA LEU A 254 24.76 -8.90 3.58
C LEU A 254 23.83 -10.01 4.10
N VAL A 255 22.53 -9.92 3.84
CA VAL A 255 21.53 -10.80 4.46
C VAL A 255 20.73 -11.63 3.48
N SER A 256 20.73 -11.26 2.20
CA SER A 256 19.90 -11.88 1.18
C SER A 256 20.71 -12.52 0.06
N LYS A 257 20.15 -13.58 -0.53
CA LYS A 257 20.72 -14.31 -1.67
C LYS A 257 19.60 -14.82 -2.58
N GLY A 258 19.99 -15.29 -3.77
CA GLY A 258 19.06 -15.91 -4.72
C GLY A 258 17.88 -15.01 -5.06
N ILE A 259 16.67 -15.57 -5.03
CA ILE A 259 15.43 -14.85 -5.37
C ILE A 259 15.07 -13.77 -4.34
N THR A 260 15.34 -14.00 -3.06
CA THR A 260 15.12 -13.02 -1.97
C THR A 260 15.85 -11.71 -2.24
N ARG A 261 17.14 -11.80 -2.61
CA ARG A 261 17.94 -10.62 -2.96
C ARG A 261 17.35 -9.87 -4.15
N GLN A 262 16.87 -10.59 -5.15
CA GLN A 262 16.31 -10.00 -6.37
C GLN A 262 15.00 -9.25 -6.10
N LEU A 263 14.13 -9.80 -5.24
CA LEU A 263 12.91 -9.12 -4.79
C LEU A 263 13.23 -7.84 -4.02
N MET A 264 14.19 -7.89 -3.09
CA MET A 264 14.62 -6.70 -2.34
C MET A 264 15.25 -5.62 -3.25
N TYR A 265 15.97 -6.02 -4.32
CA TYR A 265 16.47 -5.08 -5.32
C TYR A 265 15.37 -4.48 -6.19
N LEU A 266 14.35 -5.27 -6.55
CA LEU A 266 13.18 -4.77 -7.28
C LEU A 266 12.47 -3.67 -6.49
N ASP A 267 12.23 -3.94 -5.20
CA ASP A 267 11.64 -2.99 -4.25
C ASP A 267 12.50 -1.74 -4.05
N LEU A 268 13.81 -1.90 -3.89
CA LEU A 268 14.73 -0.77 -3.73
C LEU A 268 14.64 0.21 -4.90
N TYR A 269 14.47 -0.30 -6.12
CA TYR A 269 14.32 0.54 -7.31
C TYR A 269 12.99 1.33 -7.30
N SER A 270 11.99 0.94 -6.48
CA SER A 270 10.63 1.49 -6.45
C SER A 270 10.47 2.74 -5.61
N THR A 271 11.17 2.77 -4.49
CA THR A 271 10.96 3.75 -3.41
C THR A 271 11.55 5.12 -3.70
N SER A 272 12.15 5.33 -4.87
CA SER A 272 12.83 6.57 -5.27
C SER A 272 12.06 7.42 -6.27
N GLY A 273 10.82 7.74 -5.93
CA GLY A 273 10.17 8.88 -6.55
C GLY A 273 11.07 10.12 -6.47
N THR A 274 11.77 10.42 -7.55
CA THR A 274 12.35 11.71 -7.96
C THR A 274 13.60 12.29 -7.28
N VAL A 275 14.06 11.82 -6.11
CA VAL A 275 15.23 12.44 -5.42
C VAL A 275 16.53 11.63 -5.54
N VAL A 276 16.45 10.30 -5.61
CA VAL A 276 17.62 9.41 -5.62
C VAL A 276 17.98 8.97 -7.05
N ARG A 277 19.23 9.22 -7.47
CA ARG A 277 19.73 8.83 -8.80
C ARG A 277 20.15 7.35 -8.81
N TYR A 278 19.21 6.45 -9.10
CA TYR A 278 19.52 5.04 -9.33
C TYR A 278 20.16 4.76 -10.70
N ASP A 279 20.05 5.69 -11.66
CA ASP A 279 20.61 5.52 -13.02
C ASP A 279 22.11 5.16 -13.00
N ALA A 280 22.87 5.71 -12.03
CA ALA A 280 24.28 5.42 -11.85
C ALA A 280 24.59 3.96 -11.45
N TYR A 281 23.59 3.21 -11.00
CA TYR A 281 23.71 1.83 -10.53
C TYR A 281 22.84 0.85 -11.33
N LEU A 282 22.29 1.29 -12.47
CA LEU A 282 21.39 0.46 -13.28
C LEU A 282 22.03 -0.87 -13.70
N ASP A 283 23.33 -0.86 -14.01
CA ASP A 283 24.09 -2.08 -14.33
C ASP A 283 24.12 -3.07 -13.16
N ASN A 284 24.20 -2.58 -11.92
CA ASN A 284 24.13 -3.44 -10.74
C ASN A 284 22.73 -4.07 -10.61
N PHE A 285 21.66 -3.30 -10.80
CA PHE A 285 20.30 -3.85 -10.80
C PHE A 285 20.13 -4.90 -11.91
N ASN A 286 20.54 -4.59 -13.14
CA ASN A 286 20.47 -5.51 -14.28
C ASN A 286 21.26 -6.80 -14.06
N ARG A 287 22.42 -6.73 -13.38
CA ARG A 287 23.24 -7.90 -13.06
C ARG A 287 22.67 -8.74 -11.92
N THR A 288 22.00 -8.10 -10.97
CA THR A 288 21.40 -8.80 -9.82
C THR A 288 20.06 -9.43 -10.18
N ILE A 289 19.18 -8.69 -10.87
CA ILE A 289 17.82 -9.11 -11.24
C ILE A 289 17.89 -9.93 -12.53
N THR A 290 17.90 -11.25 -12.35
CA THR A 290 18.11 -12.24 -13.43
C THR A 290 16.96 -13.23 -13.58
N ASP A 291 16.17 -13.45 -12.52
CA ASP A 291 14.97 -14.26 -12.57
C ASP A 291 14.01 -13.72 -13.63
N PRO A 292 13.49 -14.57 -14.55
CA PRO A 292 12.68 -14.08 -15.67
C PRO A 292 11.43 -13.30 -15.26
N VAL A 293 10.77 -13.68 -14.17
CA VAL A 293 9.54 -13.04 -13.70
C VAL A 293 9.89 -11.68 -13.08
N ILE A 294 10.88 -11.65 -12.19
CA ILE A 294 11.32 -10.40 -11.54
C ILE A 294 11.93 -9.43 -12.57
N LYS A 295 12.69 -9.94 -13.54
CA LYS A 295 13.28 -9.14 -14.62
C LYS A 295 12.21 -8.51 -15.51
N THR A 296 11.12 -9.22 -15.78
CA THR A 296 9.98 -8.67 -16.52
C THR A 296 9.33 -7.53 -15.74
N ALA A 297 9.02 -7.74 -14.45
CA ALA A 297 8.47 -6.70 -13.59
C ALA A 297 9.41 -5.47 -13.49
N PHE A 298 10.73 -5.71 -13.38
CA PHE A 298 11.74 -4.66 -13.39
C PHE A 298 11.74 -3.85 -14.69
N ALA A 299 11.66 -4.51 -15.85
CA ALA A 299 11.62 -3.84 -17.15
C ALA A 299 10.34 -3.02 -17.35
N GLU A 300 9.18 -3.54 -16.94
CA GLU A 300 7.91 -2.81 -16.95
C GLU A 300 7.99 -1.54 -16.10
N LYS A 301 8.68 -1.62 -14.97
CA LYS A 301 8.89 -0.51 -14.06
C LYS A 301 9.84 0.55 -14.63
N GLN A 302 10.96 0.12 -15.23
CA GLN A 302 11.83 1.02 -15.98
C GLN A 302 11.06 1.73 -17.09
N ALA A 303 10.21 1.01 -17.83
CA ALA A 303 9.35 1.59 -18.85
C ALA A 303 8.33 2.58 -18.27
N LYS A 304 7.72 2.29 -17.11
CA LYS A 304 6.80 3.22 -16.42
C LYS A 304 7.51 4.51 -16.03
N ILE A 305 8.71 4.41 -15.46
CA ILE A 305 9.53 5.58 -15.08
C ILE A 305 9.94 6.38 -16.32
N ALA A 306 10.43 5.72 -17.37
CA ALA A 306 10.88 6.37 -18.60
C ALA A 306 9.74 7.06 -19.36
N ASN A 307 8.56 6.45 -19.39
CA ASN A 307 7.38 7.01 -20.07
C ASN A 307 6.75 8.18 -19.30
N GLY A 308 7.03 8.31 -18.00
CA GLY A 308 6.49 9.37 -17.16
C GLY A 308 4.96 9.33 -17.00
N PHE A 309 4.38 10.44 -16.55
CA PHE A 309 2.94 10.58 -16.41
C PHE A 309 2.24 10.57 -17.78
N LYS A 310 1.21 9.73 -17.93
CA LYS A 310 0.37 9.67 -19.14
C LYS A 310 -0.91 10.47 -18.92
N PRO A 311 -1.15 11.55 -19.69
CA PRO A 311 -2.38 12.31 -19.60
C PRO A 311 -3.62 11.46 -19.88
N PHE A 312 -4.73 11.79 -19.23
CA PHE A 312 -6.02 11.14 -19.43
C PHE A 312 -7.18 12.14 -19.25
N ASN A 313 -8.34 11.86 -19.82
CA ASN A 313 -9.52 12.70 -19.65
C ASN A 313 -10.44 12.15 -18.54
N VAL A 314 -10.68 12.94 -17.49
CA VAL A 314 -11.45 12.51 -16.31
C VAL A 314 -12.91 12.20 -16.67
N LEU A 315 -13.52 12.98 -17.56
CA LEU A 315 -14.92 12.79 -17.97
C LEU A 315 -15.09 11.52 -18.78
N SER A 316 -14.18 11.25 -19.72
CA SER A 316 -14.18 9.99 -20.47
C SER A 316 -14.00 8.79 -19.54
N SER A 317 -13.09 8.87 -18.57
CA SER A 317 -12.86 7.79 -17.59
C SER A 317 -14.07 7.56 -16.69
N LEU A 318 -14.72 8.61 -16.21
CA LEU A 318 -15.93 8.50 -15.39
C LEU A 318 -17.10 7.90 -16.18
N LYS A 319 -17.32 8.34 -17.43
CA LYS A 319 -18.38 7.81 -18.29
C LYS A 319 -18.15 6.35 -18.71
N ALA A 320 -16.90 5.92 -18.79
CA ALA A 320 -16.53 4.53 -19.07
C ALA A 320 -16.59 3.62 -17.84
N PHE A 321 -16.84 4.17 -16.64
CA PHE A 321 -16.87 3.41 -15.41
C PHE A 321 -18.13 2.54 -15.35
N LYS A 322 -17.94 1.23 -15.13
CA LYS A 322 -19.00 0.22 -15.31
C LYS A 322 -20.04 0.15 -14.19
N ALA A 323 -19.89 0.91 -13.10
CA ALA A 323 -20.70 0.79 -11.89
C ALA A 323 -22.09 1.46 -11.93
N GLY A 324 -22.63 1.70 -13.13
CA GLY A 324 -23.91 2.39 -13.32
C GLY A 324 -23.77 3.91 -13.27
N SER A 325 -24.52 4.61 -14.13
CA SER A 325 -24.40 6.06 -14.31
C SER A 325 -24.65 6.86 -13.04
N ILE A 326 -25.51 6.35 -12.14
CA ILE A 326 -25.92 7.05 -10.92
C ILE A 326 -24.77 7.25 -9.93
N LEU A 327 -23.86 6.29 -9.79
CA LEU A 327 -22.72 6.39 -8.87
C LEU A 327 -21.70 7.42 -9.34
N THR A 328 -21.66 7.70 -10.65
CA THR A 328 -20.74 8.67 -11.25
C THR A 328 -21.36 10.04 -11.48
N GLU A 329 -22.68 10.20 -11.31
CA GLU A 329 -23.43 11.36 -11.79
C GLU A 329 -22.94 12.66 -11.15
N ARG A 330 -22.72 12.67 -9.82
CA ARG A 330 -22.23 13.85 -9.10
C ARG A 330 -20.83 14.25 -9.58
N LEU A 331 -19.94 13.27 -9.79
CA LEU A 331 -18.58 13.50 -10.29
C LEU A 331 -18.59 14.00 -11.74
N VAL A 332 -19.38 13.39 -12.63
CA VAL A 332 -19.52 13.83 -14.03
C VAL A 332 -20.10 15.25 -14.10
N SER A 333 -21.15 15.53 -13.33
CA SER A 333 -21.75 16.87 -13.22
C SER A 333 -20.74 17.89 -12.69
N TYR A 334 -19.94 17.52 -11.70
CA TYR A 334 -18.89 18.38 -11.17
C TYR A 334 -17.82 18.70 -12.21
N PHE A 335 -17.19 17.67 -12.80
CA PHE A 335 -16.09 17.87 -13.75
C PHE A 335 -16.53 18.52 -15.08
N SER A 336 -17.78 18.32 -15.51
CA SER A 336 -18.30 18.91 -16.75
C SER A 336 -18.60 20.40 -16.66
N LYS A 337 -18.72 20.94 -15.44
CA LYS A 337 -18.97 22.37 -15.18
C LYS A 337 -17.70 23.19 -14.95
N GLN A 338 -16.53 22.56 -14.98
CA GLN A 338 -15.27 23.25 -14.76
C GLN A 338 -14.91 24.06 -16.01
N ASP A 339 -14.65 25.35 -15.81
CA ASP A 339 -14.27 26.32 -16.85
C ASP A 339 -12.82 26.79 -16.72
N LYS A 340 -12.15 26.41 -15.62
CA LYS A 340 -10.76 26.73 -15.29
C LYS A 340 -9.90 25.48 -15.18
N ASN A 341 -8.59 25.66 -15.24
CA ASN A 341 -7.67 24.60 -14.84
C ASN A 341 -7.81 24.32 -13.34
N LEU A 342 -7.59 23.08 -12.93
CA LEU A 342 -7.66 22.69 -11.53
C LEU A 342 -6.29 22.21 -11.02
N PHE A 343 -5.93 22.67 -9.83
CA PHE A 343 -5.05 21.96 -8.92
C PHE A 343 -5.92 21.08 -8.03
N ILE A 344 -5.71 19.78 -8.08
CA ILE A 344 -6.50 18.80 -7.36
C ILE A 344 -5.64 18.18 -6.26
N ASP A 345 -6.12 18.22 -5.03
CA ASP A 345 -5.54 17.54 -3.87
C ASP A 345 -6.53 16.51 -3.33
N PHE A 346 -6.11 15.25 -3.28
CA PHE A 346 -6.78 14.20 -2.53
C PHE A 346 -6.17 14.07 -1.15
N TRP A 347 -6.98 14.25 -0.10
CA TRP A 347 -6.50 14.31 1.28
C TRP A 347 -7.46 13.65 2.29
N GLY A 348 -7.03 13.54 3.54
CA GLY A 348 -7.89 13.16 4.68
C GLY A 348 -7.32 13.69 6.00
N ASP A 349 -8.17 13.94 6.99
CA ASP A 349 -7.78 14.44 8.32
C ASP A 349 -6.97 13.41 9.14
N TRP A 350 -7.17 12.13 8.85
CA TRP A 350 -6.37 11.00 9.35
C TRP A 350 -4.98 10.90 8.71
N CYS A 351 -4.73 11.59 7.59
CA CYS A 351 -3.48 11.50 6.84
C CYS A 351 -2.44 12.50 7.37
N GLY A 352 -1.51 12.01 8.20
CA GLY A 352 -0.44 12.82 8.79
C GLY A 352 0.36 13.65 7.78
N PRO A 353 0.83 13.11 6.65
CA PRO A 353 1.48 13.90 5.60
C PRO A 353 0.58 14.99 5.01
N CYS A 354 -0.70 14.69 4.72
CA CYS A 354 -1.67 15.67 4.20
C CYS A 354 -1.81 16.86 5.16
N MET A 355 -1.94 16.59 6.47
CA MET A 355 -2.06 17.64 7.48
C MET A 355 -0.80 18.50 7.62
N ARG A 356 0.38 17.98 7.26
CA ARG A 356 1.62 18.78 7.17
C ARG A 356 1.64 19.71 5.96
N GLU A 357 0.91 19.38 4.89
CA GLU A 357 0.80 20.23 3.69
C GLU A 357 -0.21 21.37 3.88
N MET A 358 -1.29 21.16 4.65
CA MET A 358 -2.39 22.12 4.83
C MET A 358 -1.97 23.57 5.16
N PRO A 359 -1.05 23.83 6.12
CA PRO A 359 -0.62 25.19 6.47
C PRO A 359 0.02 25.98 5.31
N ASN A 360 0.45 25.28 4.26
CA ASN A 360 1.20 25.86 3.15
C ASN A 360 0.29 26.35 2.01
N TYR A 361 -0.95 25.86 1.93
CA TYR A 361 -1.86 26.18 0.84
C TYR A 361 -2.21 27.67 0.70
N PRO A 362 -2.41 28.47 1.76
CA PRO A 362 -2.70 29.90 1.60
C PRO A 362 -1.61 30.62 0.79
N GLN A 363 -0.34 30.28 1.06
CA GLN A 363 0.78 30.86 0.36
C GLN A 363 0.89 30.33 -1.07
N LEU A 364 0.62 29.04 -1.27
CA LEU A 364 0.61 28.42 -2.60
C LEU A 364 -0.48 29.03 -3.48
N ILE A 365 -1.73 29.08 -3.00
CA ILE A 365 -2.86 29.70 -3.70
C ILE A 365 -2.55 31.15 -4.03
N SER A 366 -1.97 31.92 -3.09
CA SER A 366 -1.61 33.31 -3.35
C SER A 366 -0.58 33.48 -4.46
N ALA A 367 0.35 32.53 -4.64
CA ALA A 367 1.31 32.56 -5.73
C ALA A 367 0.69 32.26 -7.11
N PHE A 368 -0.53 31.73 -7.13
CA PHE A 368 -1.26 31.36 -8.34
C PHE A 368 -2.46 32.28 -8.62
N LYS A 369 -2.65 33.37 -7.85
CA LYS A 369 -3.80 34.30 -8.00
C LYS A 369 -3.97 34.88 -9.39
N GLU A 370 -2.88 35.11 -10.11
CA GLU A 370 -2.90 35.66 -11.48
C GLU A 370 -2.96 34.58 -12.57
N LYS A 371 -3.02 33.31 -12.18
CA LYS A 371 -3.14 32.18 -13.09
C LYS A 371 -4.59 31.72 -13.16
N ASP A 372 -5.00 31.25 -14.33
CA ASP A 372 -6.34 30.70 -14.55
C ASP A 372 -6.44 29.27 -14.00
N ILE A 373 -6.36 29.14 -12.67
CA ILE A 373 -6.35 27.87 -11.95
C ILE A 373 -7.09 27.97 -10.62
N LYS A 374 -7.91 26.96 -10.33
CA LYS A 374 -8.68 26.81 -9.10
C LYS A 374 -8.09 25.65 -8.27
N PHE A 375 -8.02 25.82 -6.96
CA PHE A 375 -7.61 24.75 -6.04
C PHE A 375 -8.85 24.01 -5.54
N VAL A 376 -8.80 22.68 -5.65
CA VAL A 376 -9.89 21.78 -5.28
C VAL A 376 -9.35 20.67 -4.39
N PHE A 377 -9.99 20.47 -3.25
CA PHE A 377 -9.61 19.54 -2.21
C PHE A 377 -10.69 18.47 -2.07
N PHE A 378 -10.40 17.26 -2.52
CA PHE A 378 -11.27 16.10 -2.33
C PHE A 378 -10.89 15.36 -1.06
N SER A 379 -11.75 15.39 -0.04
CA SER A 379 -11.50 14.65 1.19
C SER A 379 -11.99 13.20 1.07
N ALA A 380 -11.20 12.27 1.58
CA ALA A 380 -11.51 10.85 1.65
C ALA A 380 -11.59 10.39 3.11
N PHE A 381 -12.66 9.65 3.45
CA PHE A 381 -12.90 9.13 4.80
C PHE A 381 -12.86 10.21 5.89
N THR A 382 -13.39 11.40 5.58
CA THR A 382 -13.39 12.57 6.47
C THR A 382 -14.83 13.08 6.64
N THR A 383 -15.17 13.57 7.83
CA THR A 383 -16.52 14.13 8.08
C THR A 383 -16.65 15.52 7.47
N GLN A 384 -17.87 15.90 7.08
CA GLN A 384 -18.12 17.25 6.54
C GLN A 384 -17.74 18.36 7.53
N GLN A 385 -17.89 18.09 8.84
CA GLN A 385 -17.49 19.02 9.89
C GLN A 385 -15.97 19.21 9.92
N SER A 386 -15.21 18.11 9.88
CA SER A 386 -13.74 18.15 9.85
C SER A 386 -13.21 18.91 8.62
N VAL A 387 -13.83 18.71 7.45
CA VAL A 387 -13.52 19.49 6.23
C VAL A 387 -13.64 20.99 6.49
N VAL A 388 -14.78 21.42 7.05
CA VAL A 388 -15.06 22.84 7.33
C VAL A 388 -14.08 23.40 8.36
N ASP A 389 -13.76 22.62 9.39
CA ASP A 389 -12.85 23.05 10.46
C ASP A 389 -11.42 23.22 9.95
N ILE A 390 -10.93 22.27 9.13
CA ILE A 390 -9.58 22.33 8.55
C ILE A 390 -9.48 23.48 7.54
N GLN A 391 -10.48 23.69 6.69
CA GLN A 391 -10.52 24.82 5.75
C GLN A 391 -10.42 26.16 6.49
N LYS A 392 -11.16 26.33 7.59
CA LYS A 392 -11.14 27.54 8.43
C LYS A 392 -9.84 27.69 9.21
N MET A 393 -9.38 26.62 9.85
CA MET A 393 -8.17 26.60 10.68
C MET A 393 -6.95 27.10 9.92
N TYR A 394 -6.79 26.66 8.67
CA TYR A 394 -5.66 27.04 7.83
C TYR A 394 -5.96 28.19 6.87
N ASN A 395 -7.17 28.76 6.89
CA ASN A 395 -7.60 29.86 6.02
C ASN A 395 -7.35 29.58 4.52
N ILE A 396 -7.76 28.40 4.05
CA ILE A 396 -7.50 27.93 2.69
C ILE A 396 -8.61 28.43 1.75
N ASN A 397 -8.25 29.32 0.83
CA ASN A 397 -9.16 29.82 -0.20
C ASN A 397 -9.21 28.88 -1.42
N GLY A 398 -9.92 27.77 -1.27
CA GLY A 398 -10.17 26.78 -2.33
C GLY A 398 -11.52 26.10 -2.15
N GLU A 399 -11.89 25.26 -3.11
CA GLU A 399 -13.11 24.46 -3.04
C GLU A 399 -12.83 23.14 -2.33
N PHE A 400 -13.63 22.82 -1.32
CA PHE A 400 -13.54 21.54 -0.60
C PHE A 400 -14.76 20.69 -0.92
N ILE A 401 -14.52 19.43 -1.29
CA ILE A 401 -15.54 18.47 -1.68
C ILE A 401 -15.37 17.22 -0.83
N ASN A 402 -16.40 16.91 -0.04
CA ASN A 402 -16.41 15.68 0.72
C ASN A 402 -16.96 14.52 -0.10
N LEU A 403 -16.10 13.57 -0.43
CA LEU A 403 -16.45 12.38 -1.19
C LEU A 403 -17.09 11.33 -0.27
N ASN A 404 -18.12 10.65 -0.78
CA ASN A 404 -18.61 9.43 -0.14
C ASN A 404 -17.72 8.22 -0.52
N ASN A 405 -17.96 7.06 0.10
CA ASN A 405 -17.13 5.86 -0.10
C ASN A 405 -17.08 5.39 -1.57
N ASP A 406 -18.21 5.44 -2.27
CA ASP A 406 -18.31 5.05 -3.68
C ASP A 406 -17.50 5.99 -4.57
N GLU A 407 -17.58 7.30 -4.32
CA GLU A 407 -16.82 8.30 -5.07
C GLU A 407 -15.33 8.24 -4.77
N ILE A 408 -14.94 7.96 -3.52
CA ILE A 408 -13.52 7.70 -3.18
C ILE A 408 -13.03 6.51 -4.01
N ALA A 409 -13.78 5.41 -4.04
CA ALA A 409 -13.43 4.23 -4.83
C ALA A 409 -13.30 4.56 -6.33
N ILE A 410 -14.26 5.28 -6.90
CA ILE A 410 -14.26 5.72 -8.30
C ILE A 410 -13.07 6.63 -8.59
N MET A 411 -12.85 7.65 -7.77
CA MET A 411 -11.80 8.65 -7.98
C MET A 411 -10.40 8.03 -7.86
N ASN A 412 -10.16 7.15 -6.89
CA ASN A 412 -8.90 6.42 -6.77
C ASN A 412 -8.63 5.59 -8.04
N LYS A 413 -9.66 4.93 -8.60
CA LYS A 413 -9.52 4.14 -9.83
C LYS A 413 -9.33 5.00 -11.08
N VAL A 414 -10.03 6.13 -11.19
CA VAL A 414 -9.94 7.06 -12.32
C VAL A 414 -8.60 7.77 -12.34
N PHE A 415 -8.12 8.27 -11.19
CA PHE A 415 -6.86 9.01 -11.07
C PHE A 415 -5.65 8.11 -10.84
N ARG A 416 -5.86 6.83 -10.49
CA ARG A 416 -4.82 5.79 -10.36
C ARG A 416 -3.68 6.17 -9.41
N PHE A 417 -4.01 6.81 -8.29
CA PHE A 417 -3.04 7.06 -7.22
C PHE A 417 -3.11 5.96 -6.16
N GLU A 418 -1.98 5.72 -5.50
CA GLU A 418 -1.77 4.58 -4.60
C GLU A 418 -1.69 5.01 -3.12
N GLY A 419 -1.75 6.32 -2.82
CA GLY A 419 -1.72 6.85 -1.45
C GLY A 419 -2.07 8.32 -1.36
N TYR A 420 -2.27 8.80 -0.13
CA TYR A 420 -2.60 10.20 0.18
C TYR A 420 -1.39 10.89 0.88
N PRO A 421 -1.12 12.18 0.60
CA PRO A 421 -1.83 13.05 -0.34
C PRO A 421 -1.52 12.67 -1.80
N ALA A 422 -2.45 12.97 -2.70
CA ALA A 422 -2.23 12.83 -4.14
C ALA A 422 -2.61 14.11 -4.89
N HIS A 423 -1.66 14.65 -5.65
CA HIS A 423 -1.80 15.93 -6.34
C HIS A 423 -1.87 15.75 -7.84
N PHE A 424 -2.80 16.47 -8.49
CA PHE A 424 -2.98 16.45 -9.94
C PHE A 424 -3.23 17.84 -10.51
N ILE A 425 -2.90 18.01 -11.79
CA ILE A 425 -3.25 19.20 -12.57
C ILE A 425 -4.16 18.78 -13.70
N MET A 426 -5.30 19.46 -13.81
CA MET A 426 -6.31 19.24 -14.84
C MET A 426 -6.51 20.52 -15.65
N ASP A 427 -6.62 20.40 -16.96
CA ASP A 427 -7.04 21.52 -17.80
C ASP A 427 -8.58 21.72 -17.76
N LYS A 428 -9.04 22.87 -18.26
CA LYS A 428 -10.48 23.19 -18.33
C LYS A 428 -11.33 22.25 -19.22
N ASN A 429 -10.70 21.38 -20.02
CA ASN A 429 -11.40 20.39 -20.85
C ASN A 429 -11.52 19.03 -20.14
N GLY A 430 -11.06 18.94 -18.89
CA GLY A 430 -11.06 17.71 -18.10
C GLY A 430 -9.87 16.79 -18.37
N ASN A 431 -8.83 17.26 -19.08
CA ASN A 431 -7.61 16.46 -19.25
C ASN A 431 -6.70 16.64 -18.04
N VAL A 432 -6.42 15.55 -17.35
CA VAL A 432 -5.40 15.50 -16.31
C VAL A 432 -4.05 15.37 -17.00
N ILE A 433 -3.20 16.38 -16.83
CA ILE A 433 -1.95 16.56 -17.58
C ILE A 433 -0.70 16.38 -16.72
N GLY A 434 -0.86 16.14 -15.42
CA GLY A 434 0.25 15.79 -14.55
C GLY A 434 -0.15 15.43 -13.12
N ASN A 435 0.79 14.83 -12.39
CA ASN A 435 0.70 14.52 -10.96
C ASN A 435 1.93 15.01 -10.16
N GLY A 436 1.79 15.14 -8.83
CA GLY A 436 2.85 15.65 -7.93
C GLY A 436 4.22 14.99 -8.11
N SER A 437 4.26 13.68 -8.42
CA SER A 437 5.49 12.89 -8.58
C SER A 437 6.08 12.91 -10.00
N GLY A 438 5.38 13.41 -11.02
CA GLY A 438 5.70 13.11 -12.42
C GLY A 438 5.46 14.21 -13.46
N ILE A 439 5.11 15.45 -13.08
CA ILE A 439 4.87 16.51 -14.09
C ILE A 439 6.18 16.89 -14.84
N ARG A 440 6.15 16.74 -16.17
CA ARG A 440 7.03 17.43 -17.14
C ARG A 440 6.15 18.18 -18.17
N THR A 441 6.25 19.52 -18.20
CA THR A 441 5.67 20.55 -19.14
C THR A 441 4.19 20.95 -18.91
N THR A 442 3.70 22.20 -19.10
CA THR A 442 3.86 23.29 -20.11
C THR A 442 4.42 24.65 -19.58
N GLU A 443 4.82 25.56 -20.48
CA GLU A 443 5.42 26.90 -20.22
C GLU A 443 4.62 27.79 -19.23
N ALA A 444 3.29 27.61 -19.14
CA ALA A 444 2.43 28.40 -18.24
C ALA A 444 2.38 27.85 -16.79
N ILE A 445 2.69 26.56 -16.58
CA ILE A 445 2.47 25.82 -15.32
C ILE A 445 3.81 25.41 -14.68
N GLU A 446 4.87 25.33 -15.47
CA GLU A 446 6.23 24.97 -15.04
C GLU A 446 6.81 25.82 -13.89
N PRO A 447 6.68 27.16 -13.85
CA PRO A 447 7.20 27.97 -12.73
C PRO A 447 6.47 27.67 -11.41
N ALA A 448 5.19 27.35 -11.53
CA ALA A 448 4.27 27.09 -10.45
C ALA A 448 4.59 25.74 -9.74
N ILE A 449 4.96 24.74 -10.53
CA ILE A 449 5.44 23.44 -10.05
C ILE A 449 6.87 23.53 -9.50
N ARG A 450 7.76 24.32 -10.14
CA ARG A 450 9.10 24.62 -9.61
C ARG A 450 9.01 25.32 -8.24
N ALA A 451 8.02 26.18 -8.02
CA ALA A 451 7.76 26.83 -6.73
C ALA A 451 7.28 25.83 -5.66
N ILE A 452 6.44 24.85 -6.01
CA ILE A 452 6.05 23.76 -5.09
C ILE A 452 7.28 22.93 -4.69
N ARG A 453 8.07 22.47 -5.67
CA ARG A 453 9.26 21.63 -5.42
C ARG A 453 10.34 22.35 -4.59
N ASN A 454 10.66 23.59 -4.92
CA ASN A 454 11.76 24.33 -4.27
C ASN A 454 11.41 24.84 -2.87
N LYS A 455 10.12 25.05 -2.58
CA LYS A 455 9.68 25.66 -1.32
C LYS A 455 9.35 24.66 -0.22
N PHE A 456 8.90 23.46 -0.59
CA PHE A 456 8.42 22.46 0.37
C PHE A 456 9.38 21.30 0.62
N LYS A 457 10.60 21.32 0.06
CA LYS A 457 11.63 20.27 0.22
C LYS A 457 11.04 18.85 0.19
N TRP A 458 10.33 18.55 -0.89
CA TRP A 458 9.90 17.19 -1.21
C TRP A 458 11.10 16.24 -1.25
#